data_AF-A0A2N2WDL2-F1
#
_entry.id   AF-A0A2N2WDL2-F1
#
_cell.length_a   1.000
_cell.length_b   1.000
_cell.length_c   1.000
_cell.angle_alpha   90.00
_cell.angle_beta   90.00
_cell.angle_gamma   90.00
#
_symmetry.space_group_name_H-M   'P 1'
#
loop_
_entity.id
_entity.type
_entity.pdbx_description
1 polymer ?
#
loop_
_entity_poly.entity_id
_entity_poly.type
_entity_poly.pdbx_seq_one_letter_code
_entity_poly.pdbx_strand_id
1 'polypeptide(L)'
;MIDNSSETTCPLALVEFSGHTFRFGIANNEVFSGLPLWDKGLEGYAAHIIENSTWINELKNINKVHPYYNEERWKDRKHFALLFHDEIFEVIATDYKIETFKTTFGQLATEVAKRMNK
;
A
#
# COMPACT_ATOMS: atom_id res chain seq x y z
N MET A 1 17.37 8.27 -10.83
CA MET A 1 17.44 8.35 -9.36
C MET A 1 16.89 9.70 -8.97
N ILE A 2 15.88 9.76 -8.10
CA ILE A 2 15.30 11.02 -7.64
C ILE A 2 16.23 11.58 -6.56
N ASP A 3 16.69 12.82 -6.72
CA ASP A 3 17.45 13.51 -5.68
C ASP A 3 16.49 14.06 -4.63
N ASN A 4 16.28 13.28 -3.57
CA ASN A 4 15.39 13.64 -2.46
C ASN A 4 15.92 14.81 -1.62
N SER A 5 17.17 15.23 -1.83
CA SER A 5 17.79 16.41 -1.19
C SER A 5 17.63 17.69 -2.01
N SER A 6 17.13 17.56 -3.24
CA SER A 6 16.90 18.69 -4.13
C SER A 6 15.83 19.62 -3.59
N GLU A 7 16.11 20.92 -3.61
CA GLU A 7 15.11 21.97 -3.36
C GLU A 7 14.20 22.21 -4.58
N THR A 8 14.30 21.38 -5.62
CA THR A 8 13.45 21.48 -6.80
C THR A 8 12.02 21.05 -6.47
N THR A 9 11.06 21.94 -6.72
CA THR A 9 9.65 21.59 -6.59
C THR A 9 9.22 20.65 -7.71
N CYS A 10 8.53 19.57 -7.38
CA CYS A 10 7.96 18.63 -8.33
C CYS A 10 6.52 18.26 -7.95
N PRO A 11 5.72 17.74 -8.90
CA PRO A 11 4.42 17.18 -8.58
C PRO A 11 4.62 15.89 -7.78
N LEU A 12 4.13 15.88 -6.54
CA LEU A 12 4.20 14.73 -5.63
C LEU A 12 2.78 14.34 -5.19
N ALA A 13 2.53 13.05 -5.06
CA ALA A 13 1.30 12.53 -4.48
C ALA A 13 1.59 11.91 -3.11
N LEU A 14 0.81 12.27 -2.10
CA LEU A 14 0.77 11.60 -0.82
C LEU A 14 -0.47 10.70 -0.78
N VAL A 15 -0.24 9.42 -0.51
CA VAL A 15 -1.31 8.42 -0.35
C VAL A 15 -1.35 7.98 1.11
N GLU A 16 -2.49 8.19 1.75
CA GLU A 16 -2.74 7.78 3.14
C GLU A 16 -3.75 6.65 3.15
N PHE A 17 -3.37 5.50 3.69
CA PHE A 17 -4.27 4.35 3.83
C PHE A 17 -4.84 4.30 5.24
N SER A 18 -6.14 4.04 5.35
CA SER A 18 -6.78 3.62 6.60
C SER A 18 -6.47 2.14 6.84
N GLY A 19 -5.18 1.86 7.00
CA GLY A 19 -4.58 0.53 6.97
C GLY A 19 -4.55 -0.15 8.33
N HIS A 20 -4.52 -1.47 8.29
CA HIS A 20 -4.33 -2.30 9.48
C HIS A 20 -2.97 -3.02 9.48
N THR A 21 -2.50 -3.44 8.31
CA THR A 21 -1.23 -4.14 8.14
C THR A 21 -0.75 -3.97 6.70
N PHE A 22 0.57 -3.98 6.52
CA PHE A 22 1.21 -3.82 5.21
C PHE A 22 2.39 -4.79 5.06
N ARG A 23 2.76 -5.07 3.81
CA ARG A 23 3.97 -5.78 3.40
C ARG A 23 4.74 -4.91 2.42
N PHE A 24 6.06 -4.97 2.47
CA PHE A 24 6.92 -4.16 1.60
C PHE A 24 8.18 -4.95 1.21
N GLY A 25 8.59 -4.85 -0.07
CA GLY A 25 9.89 -5.33 -0.54
C GLY A 25 9.98 -6.81 -0.95
N ILE A 26 8.87 -7.47 -1.31
CA ILE A 26 8.87 -8.92 -1.58
C ILE A 26 9.48 -9.33 -2.93
N ALA A 27 9.50 -8.43 -3.91
CA ALA A 27 9.94 -8.73 -5.28
C ALA A 27 10.32 -7.45 -6.03
N ASN A 28 11.31 -7.57 -6.92
CA ASN A 28 11.66 -6.58 -7.93
C ASN A 28 11.22 -7.05 -9.33
N ASN A 29 11.43 -6.22 -10.36
CA ASN A 29 11.04 -6.55 -11.73
C ASN A 29 11.68 -7.85 -12.29
N GLU A 30 12.86 -8.27 -11.80
CA GLU A 30 13.54 -9.47 -12.30
C GLU A 30 12.85 -10.77 -11.88
N VAL A 31 12.14 -10.74 -10.76
CA VAL A 31 11.41 -11.90 -10.20
C VAL A 31 9.89 -11.75 -10.33
N PHE A 32 9.43 -10.81 -11.16
CA PHE A 32 8.01 -10.47 -11.30
C PHE A 32 7.13 -11.66 -11.72
N SER A 33 7.64 -12.53 -12.59
CA SER A 33 6.94 -13.75 -13.02
C SER A 33 6.77 -14.81 -11.92
N GLY A 34 7.52 -14.67 -10.82
CA GLY A 34 7.38 -15.52 -9.63
C GLY A 34 6.26 -15.10 -8.69
N LEU A 35 5.60 -13.96 -8.94
CA LEU A 35 4.53 -13.47 -8.08
C LEU A 35 3.27 -14.36 -8.18
N PRO A 36 2.56 -14.63 -7.07
CA PRO A 36 1.39 -15.51 -7.07
C PRO A 36 0.25 -15.12 -8.02
N LEU A 37 0.20 -13.84 -8.44
CA LEU A 37 -0.84 -13.28 -9.30
C LEU A 37 -0.29 -12.77 -10.64
N TRP A 38 0.96 -13.09 -11.00
CA TRP A 38 1.62 -12.65 -12.24
C TRP A 38 0.76 -12.88 -13.48
N ASP A 39 0.12 -14.04 -13.59
CA ASP A 39 -0.70 -14.45 -14.73
C ASP A 39 -2.20 -14.15 -14.54
N LYS A 40 -2.55 -13.37 -13.51
CA LYS A 40 -3.94 -13.07 -13.12
C LYS A 40 -4.29 -11.58 -13.25
N GLY A 41 -3.58 -10.86 -14.11
CA GLY A 41 -3.82 -9.45 -14.40
C GLY A 41 -2.96 -8.48 -13.57
N LEU A 42 -1.91 -8.95 -12.89
CA LEU A 42 -0.91 -8.04 -12.34
C LEU A 42 -0.12 -7.38 -13.48
N GLU A 43 -0.14 -6.05 -13.48
CA GLU A 43 0.69 -5.24 -14.36
C GLU A 43 1.80 -4.57 -13.53
N GLY A 44 3.04 -4.64 -14.03
CA GLY A 44 4.16 -3.92 -13.42
C GLY A 44 3.95 -2.40 -13.49
N TYR A 45 4.52 -1.67 -12.54
CA TYR A 45 4.41 -0.19 -12.48
C TYR A 45 2.98 0.33 -12.32
N ALA A 46 2.08 -0.48 -11.77
CA ALA A 46 0.67 -0.14 -11.61
C ALA A 46 0.17 -0.38 -10.17
N ALA A 47 -0.94 0.29 -9.86
CA ALA A 47 -1.68 0.10 -8.62
C ALA A 47 -2.89 -0.79 -8.86
N HIS A 48 -3.11 -1.75 -7.97
CA HIS A 48 -4.10 -2.81 -8.10
C HIS A 48 -4.96 -2.92 -6.84
N ILE A 49 -6.20 -3.35 -7.03
CA ILE A 49 -7.05 -3.89 -5.97
C ILE A 49 -7.11 -5.40 -6.17
N ILE A 50 -6.66 -6.14 -5.17
CA ILE A 50 -6.64 -7.60 -5.21
C ILE A 50 -7.98 -8.14 -4.72
N GLU A 51 -8.81 -8.57 -5.68
CA GLU A 51 -10.07 -9.24 -5.42
C GLU A 51 -9.86 -10.65 -4.85
N ASN A 52 -10.80 -11.11 -4.01
CA ASN A 52 -10.75 -12.43 -3.38
C ASN A 52 -9.43 -12.72 -2.65
N SER A 53 -8.86 -11.70 -2.00
CA SER A 53 -7.55 -11.75 -1.35
C SER A 53 -7.42 -12.92 -0.36
N THR A 54 -6.51 -13.85 -0.65
CA THR A 54 -6.13 -14.95 0.25
C THR A 54 -5.56 -14.41 1.56
N TRP A 55 -4.81 -13.31 1.50
CA TRP A 55 -4.24 -12.67 2.69
C TRP A 55 -5.31 -12.12 3.64
N ILE A 56 -6.39 -11.52 3.11
CA ILE A 56 -7.54 -11.13 3.95
C ILE A 56 -8.13 -12.36 4.63
N ASN A 57 -8.28 -13.48 3.91
CA ASN A 57 -8.83 -14.72 4.48
C ASN A 57 -7.91 -15.33 5.55
N GLU A 58 -6.59 -15.30 5.36
CA GLU A 58 -5.61 -15.71 6.37
C GLU A 58 -5.75 -14.86 7.64
N LEU A 59 -5.78 -13.53 7.49
CA LEU A 59 -5.95 -12.61 8.62
C LEU A 59 -7.30 -12.81 9.33
N LYS A 60 -8.39 -13.05 8.59
CA LYS A 60 -9.69 -13.43 9.15
C LYS A 60 -9.58 -14.68 10.01
N ASN A 61 -8.93 -15.72 9.50
CA ASN A 61 -8.78 -17.00 10.21
C ASN A 61 -7.94 -16.86 11.47
N ILE A 62 -6.83 -16.11 11.43
CA ILE A 62 -6.02 -15.82 12.62
C ILE A 62 -6.86 -15.11 13.68
N ASN A 63 -7.72 -14.16 13.29
CA ASN A 63 -8.53 -13.39 14.23
C ASN A 63 -9.73 -14.14 14.82
N LYS A 64 -10.13 -15.30 14.27
CA LYS A 64 -11.28 -16.09 14.77
C LYS A 64 -11.11 -16.58 16.20
N VAL A 65 -9.87 -16.65 16.71
CA VAL A 65 -9.60 -17.05 18.11
C VAL A 65 -10.02 -15.98 19.12
N HIS A 66 -10.27 -14.74 18.68
CA HIS A 66 -10.72 -13.67 19.57
C HIS A 66 -12.20 -13.86 19.97
N PRO A 67 -12.54 -13.80 21.28
CA PRO A 67 -13.91 -13.97 21.76
C PRO A 67 -14.93 -12.98 21.17
N TYR A 68 -14.46 -11.80 20.72
CA TYR A 68 -15.27 -10.75 20.11
C TYR A 68 -15.10 -10.68 18.59
N TYR A 69 -14.70 -11.78 17.95
CA TYR A 69 -14.59 -11.85 16.50
C TYR A 69 -15.93 -11.48 15.86
N ASN A 70 -15.89 -10.51 14.96
CA ASN A 70 -17.03 -10.07 14.18
C ASN A 70 -16.63 -10.03 12.71
N GLU A 71 -17.23 -10.92 11.93
CA GLU A 71 -16.98 -11.05 10.49
C GLU A 71 -17.36 -9.78 9.71
N GLU A 72 -18.37 -9.03 10.18
CA GLU A 72 -18.81 -7.79 9.54
C GLU A 72 -17.68 -6.75 9.44
N ARG A 73 -16.77 -6.71 10.43
CA ARG A 73 -15.60 -5.80 10.43
C ARG A 73 -14.57 -6.09 9.33
N TRP A 74 -14.75 -7.17 8.58
CA TRP A 74 -13.87 -7.56 7.49
C TRP A 74 -14.45 -7.27 6.11
N LYS A 75 -15.75 -6.93 6.01
CA LYS A 75 -16.42 -6.68 4.73
C LYS A 75 -15.86 -5.47 3.99
N ASP A 76 -15.46 -4.44 4.73
CA ASP A 76 -14.97 -3.19 4.15
C ASP A 76 -13.46 -3.22 3.86
N ARG A 77 -12.78 -4.32 4.17
CA ARG A 77 -11.32 -4.43 3.99
C ARG A 77 -11.00 -4.73 2.54
N LYS A 78 -10.12 -3.92 1.96
CA LYS A 78 -9.58 -4.05 0.62
C LYS A 78 -8.10 -4.38 0.69
N HIS A 79 -7.65 -5.16 -0.28
CA HIS A 79 -6.23 -5.45 -0.45
C HIS A 79 -5.71 -4.60 -1.61
N PHE A 80 -4.87 -3.62 -1.32
CA PHE A 80 -4.22 -2.78 -2.32
C PHE A 80 -2.80 -3.27 -2.54
N ALA A 81 -2.36 -3.29 -3.80
CA ALA A 81 -0.99 -3.60 -4.18
C ALA A 81 -0.44 -2.52 -5.13
N LEU A 82 0.72 -1.95 -4.81
CA LEU A 82 1.44 -0.99 -5.63
C LEU A 82 2.75 -1.63 -6.06
N LEU A 83 2.89 -1.84 -7.36
CA LEU A 83 4.06 -2.48 -7.95
C LEU A 83 4.98 -1.39 -8.47
N PHE A 84 6.08 -1.12 -7.75
CA PHE A 84 7.12 -0.21 -8.21
C PHE A 84 8.20 -0.96 -9.00
N HIS A 85 9.24 -0.25 -9.42
CA HIS A 85 10.36 -0.83 -10.17
C HIS A 85 11.08 -1.92 -9.38
N ASP A 86 11.42 -1.61 -8.14
CA ASP A 86 12.29 -2.45 -7.31
C ASP A 86 11.55 -3.14 -6.17
N GLU A 87 10.36 -2.64 -5.82
CA GLU A 87 9.65 -3.05 -4.62
C GLU A 87 8.15 -3.13 -4.87
N ILE A 88 7.49 -4.00 -4.12
CA ILE A 88 6.04 -4.09 -4.07
C ILE A 88 5.60 -3.66 -2.68
N PHE A 89 4.60 -2.79 -2.64
CA PHE A 89 3.89 -2.40 -1.44
C PHE A 89 2.50 -3.00 -1.46
N GLU A 90 2.16 -3.80 -0.45
CA GLU A 90 0.82 -4.34 -0.27
C GLU A 90 0.24 -3.84 1.06
N VAL A 91 -1.04 -3.48 1.09
CA VAL A 91 -1.71 -3.02 2.31
C VAL A 91 -3.15 -3.51 2.39
N ILE A 92 -3.55 -3.97 3.57
CA ILE A 92 -4.96 -4.22 3.90
C ILE A 92 -5.51 -2.98 4.60
N ALA A 93 -6.43 -2.29 3.94
CA ALA A 93 -7.02 -1.04 4.43
C ALA A 93 -8.52 -0.99 4.12
N THR A 94 -9.27 -0.18 4.88
CA THR A 94 -10.69 0.07 4.58
C THR A 94 -10.86 1.11 3.48
N ASP A 95 -9.96 2.10 3.45
CA ASP A 95 -10.01 3.21 2.51
C ASP A 95 -8.62 3.83 2.30
N TYR A 96 -8.52 4.74 1.33
CA TYR A 96 -7.33 5.55 1.08
C TYR A 96 -7.69 6.98 0.69
N LYS A 97 -6.77 7.91 0.97
CA LYS A 97 -6.86 9.31 0.57
C LYS A 97 -5.64 9.66 -0.27
N ILE A 98 -5.84 10.41 -1.36
CA ILE A 98 -4.77 10.91 -2.21
C ILE A 98 -4.81 12.43 -2.20
N GLU A 99 -3.66 13.04 -1.94
CA GLU A 99 -3.46 14.49 -2.08
C GLU A 99 -2.24 14.77 -2.94
N THR A 100 -2.37 15.69 -3.88
CA THR A 100 -1.27 16.10 -4.76
C THR A 100 -0.71 17.44 -4.33
N PHE A 101 0.62 17.56 -4.33
CA PHE A 101 1.37 18.73 -3.93
C PHE A 101 2.34 19.14 -5.04
N LYS A 102 2.59 20.45 -5.16
CA LYS A 102 3.72 20.97 -5.92
C LYS A 102 4.74 21.51 -4.92
N THR A 103 5.68 20.67 -4.50
CA THR A 103 6.57 20.93 -3.36
C THR A 103 7.85 20.12 -3.50
N THR A 104 8.75 20.21 -2.52
CA THR A 104 9.97 19.40 -2.44
C THR A 104 9.72 18.16 -1.58
N PHE A 105 10.54 17.12 -1.73
CA PHE A 105 10.45 15.92 -0.88
C PHE A 105 10.62 16.24 0.60
N GLY A 106 11.55 17.14 0.97
CA GLY A 106 11.75 17.54 2.37
C GLY A 106 10.54 18.25 2.98
N GLN A 107 9.87 19.12 2.22
CA GLN A 107 8.65 19.79 2.65
C GLN A 107 7.49 18.79 2.81
N LEU A 108 7.31 17.88 1.84
CA LEU A 108 6.28 16.85 1.94
C LEU A 108 6.55 15.87 3.10
N ALA A 109 7.80 15.47 3.33
CA ALA A 109 8.18 14.63 4.46
C ALA A 109 7.85 15.30 5.81
N THR A 110 8.03 16.62 5.91
CA THR A 110 7.63 17.40 7.08
C THR A 110 6.10 17.37 7.27
N GLU A 111 5.33 17.46 6.19
CA GLU A 111 3.87 17.33 6.24
C GLU A 111 3.43 15.93 6.69
N VAL A 112 4.07 14.87 6.17
CA VAL A 112 3.82 13.48 6.62
C VAL A 112 4.09 13.34 8.11
N ALA A 113 5.24 13.82 8.60
CA ALA A 113 5.58 13.76 10.01
C ALA A 113 4.58 14.53 10.90
N LYS A 114 4.05 15.67 10.43
CA LYS A 114 2.99 16.41 11.14
C LYS A 114 1.69 15.62 11.22
N ARG A 115 1.34 14.84 10.20
CA ARG A 115 0.13 14.01 10.20
C ARG A 115 0.25 12.79 11.10
N MET A 116 1.43 12.18 11.15
CA MET A 116 1.71 11.03 12.04
C MET A 116 1.75 11.39 13.53
N ASN A 117 2.03 12.64 13.87
CA ASN A 117 2.10 13.13 15.26
C ASN A 117 0.76 13.68 15.80
N LYS A 118 -0.35 13.49 15.08
CA LYS A 118 -1.71 13.83 15.52
C LYS A 118 -2.40 12.60 16.12
#